data_AF-A0A5D2UJY7-F1
#
_entry.id   AF-A0A5D2UJY7-F1
#
_cell.length_a   1.000
_cell.length_b   1.000
_cell.length_c   1.000
_cell.angle_alpha   90.00
_cell.angle_beta   90.00
_cell.angle_gamma   90.00
#
_symmetry.space_group_name_H-M   'P 1'
#
loop_
_entity.id
_entity.type
_entity.pdbx_description
1 polymer ?
#
loop_
_entity_poly.entity_id
_entity_poly.type
_entity_poly.pdbx_seq_one_letter_code
_entity_poly.pdbx_strand_id
1 'polypeptide(L)'
;MFSPNLFESPHMFDMSHKTSESELMGKIRDDDYEIKSVNETMDAPSGDDQDPDQRPKKKRYHRHTQRQIQEMEAFFKECPHPDDKQRKELGRDLGLEPLQVKFWFQNKRTQMKAQHERHENAILKAENEKLRAENNRYKEALSNATCPSCGGPAALGEMSFDEQHLRIENARLREEIDRISGIAAKYVGKPLSSLPHLSSHLHSRSVDLGASNFGNQSGFVGEMDRSGDLLRSVSGPTEADKPMIVELAVAAMEELIRMAQSGEPLWVPGDNSTDVLNEDEYLRTFPRGIGPKPLGLRSEASRESAVVIMNHVNLVEILMDVNQWSSVFCGIVSRAMTLEVLSTGVAGNYNGALQVMTAEFQVPSPLVPTRENYFVRYCKQHIDGTWAVVDVSLDNLRPNPMSKCRRRPSGCLIQELPNGYSKVIWVEHVEVDDRAVHNIYRPVVNSGLAFGAKRWVATLDRQCERLASSMASNIPAGDLCVITSPEGRKSMLKLAERMVTSFCTGVGASTAHAWTTLSATGSDDVRVMTRKSMDDPGRPPGIVLSAATSFWIQVPPKRVFDFLRDENSRSEWDILSNGGLVQEMAHIANGRDPGNCVSLLRVNGNEKKRCLSENKFND
;
A
#
# COMPACT_ATOMS: atom_id res chain seq x y z
N MET A 1 -28.04 -44.23 11.15
CA MET A 1 -27.76 -45.08 9.97
C MET A 1 -27.38 -44.19 8.81
N PHE A 2 -26.09 -43.96 8.58
CA PHE A 2 -25.31 -44.33 7.39
C PHE A 2 -23.92 -43.67 7.50
N SER A 3 -22.93 -44.41 7.03
CA SER A 3 -21.57 -44.51 7.57
C SER A 3 -20.56 -43.46 7.06
N PRO A 4 -19.43 -43.29 7.77
CA PRO A 4 -18.27 -42.48 7.37
C PRO A 4 -17.23 -43.28 6.57
N ASN A 5 -16.26 -42.55 6.00
CA ASN A 5 -14.98 -42.93 5.37
C ASN A 5 -14.92 -42.93 3.84
N LEU A 6 -14.05 -42.07 3.30
CA LEU A 6 -13.01 -42.45 2.34
C LEU A 6 -11.98 -41.31 2.15
N PHE A 7 -10.71 -41.71 2.09
CA PHE A 7 -9.47 -40.98 1.77
C PHE A 7 -8.62 -40.38 2.90
N GLU A 8 -7.80 -41.26 3.49
CA GLU A 8 -6.41 -40.98 3.90
C GLU A 8 -5.46 -41.22 2.71
N SER A 9 -4.58 -40.26 2.38
CA SER A 9 -3.12 -40.43 2.42
C SER A 9 -2.35 -39.20 1.88
N PRO A 10 -1.08 -39.02 2.30
CA PRO A 10 -0.42 -37.71 2.37
C PRO A 10 0.71 -37.55 1.33
N HIS A 11 0.82 -36.37 0.73
CA HIS A 11 2.06 -35.93 0.07
C HIS A 11 2.43 -34.55 0.58
N MET A 12 3.42 -34.53 1.47
CA MET A 12 4.18 -33.33 1.82
C MET A 12 5.21 -33.05 0.73
N PHE A 13 5.25 -31.81 0.24
CA PHE A 13 6.45 -31.22 -0.33
C PHE A 13 6.68 -29.88 0.36
N ASP A 14 7.68 -29.88 1.24
CA ASP A 14 8.24 -28.75 1.95
C ASP A 14 9.30 -28.11 1.04
N MET A 15 9.08 -26.86 0.60
CA MET A 15 10.09 -26.04 -0.09
C MET A 15 10.31 -24.77 0.73
N SER A 16 11.21 -24.86 1.69
CA SER A 16 11.76 -23.70 2.39
C SER A 16 12.89 -23.07 1.57
N HIS A 17 12.59 -22.03 0.78
CA HIS A 17 13.61 -21.15 0.20
C HIS A 17 13.95 -20.04 1.21
N LYS A 18 15.16 -20.12 1.78
CA LYS A 18 15.78 -19.04 2.57
C LYS A 18 16.59 -18.13 1.63
N THR A 19 16.07 -16.96 1.30
CA THR A 19 16.85 -15.81 0.83
C THR A 19 17.23 -14.94 2.02
N SER A 20 18.53 -14.70 2.14
CA SER A 20 19.15 -13.81 3.11
C SER A 20 19.95 -12.81 2.31
N GLU A 21 19.57 -11.55 2.40
CA GLU A 21 20.28 -10.38 1.89
C GLU A 21 21.54 -10.14 2.73
N SER A 22 22.63 -9.74 2.06
CA SER A 22 23.68 -8.92 2.66
C SER A 22 24.10 -7.90 1.61
N GLU A 23 23.89 -6.64 1.95
CA GLU A 23 24.29 -5.46 1.20
C GLU A 23 25.79 -5.15 1.32
N LEU A 24 26.24 -4.33 0.36
CA LEU A 24 27.34 -3.35 0.40
C LEU A 24 28.81 -3.82 0.42
N MET A 25 29.46 -3.76 -0.75
CA MET A 25 30.48 -2.74 -1.10
C MET A 25 31.13 -3.01 -2.47
N GLY A 26 31.28 -1.95 -3.28
CA GLY A 26 32.35 -1.86 -4.28
C GLY A 26 31.94 -1.97 -5.74
N LYS A 27 31.78 -0.81 -6.41
CA LYS A 27 31.87 -0.68 -7.88
C LYS A 27 33.19 -1.29 -8.36
N ILE A 28 33.15 -2.38 -9.12
CA ILE A 28 34.25 -2.80 -10.00
C ILE A 28 33.63 -3.25 -11.33
N ARG A 29 34.17 -2.68 -12.41
CA ARG A 29 33.82 -2.91 -13.82
C ARG A 29 33.90 -4.40 -14.18
N ASP A 30 33.03 -4.81 -15.10
CA ASP A 30 33.19 -6.02 -15.90
C ASP A 30 34.56 -6.02 -16.58
N ASP A 31 35.35 -7.08 -16.35
CA ASP A 31 36.42 -7.50 -17.25
C ASP A 31 36.48 -9.03 -17.23
N ASP A 32 36.27 -9.62 -18.41
CA ASP A 32 36.39 -11.04 -18.72
C ASP A 32 37.79 -11.58 -18.40
N TYR A 33 37.90 -12.66 -17.63
CA TYR A 33 39.12 -13.48 -17.59
C TYR A 33 38.78 -14.97 -17.50
N GLU A 34 38.88 -15.66 -18.65
CA GLU A 34 39.06 -17.11 -18.73
C GLU A 34 40.37 -17.51 -18.04
N ILE A 35 40.34 -18.53 -17.16
CA ILE A 35 41.55 -19.22 -16.71
C ILE A 35 41.49 -20.68 -17.14
N LYS A 36 42.32 -20.98 -18.15
CA LYS A 36 42.63 -22.32 -18.65
C LYS A 36 43.33 -23.17 -17.58
N SER A 37 42.90 -24.43 -17.54
CA SER A 37 43.54 -25.57 -16.89
C SER A 37 44.94 -25.82 -17.44
N VAL A 38 45.96 -25.87 -16.57
CA VAL A 38 47.27 -26.46 -16.89
C VAL A 38 47.59 -27.53 -15.86
N ASN A 39 47.58 -28.78 -16.33
CA ASN A 39 48.22 -29.94 -15.71
C ASN A 39 49.73 -29.80 -15.86
N GLU A 40 50.51 -30.18 -14.85
CA GLU A 40 51.82 -30.77 -15.11
C GLU A 40 52.27 -31.70 -13.99
N THR A 41 52.90 -32.77 -14.43
CA THR A 41 53.19 -34.04 -13.77
C THR A 41 54.64 -34.05 -13.28
N MET A 42 54.84 -34.69 -12.12
CA MET A 42 56.07 -35.24 -11.50
C MET A 42 57.43 -34.99 -12.15
N ASP A 43 58.43 -34.60 -11.34
CA ASP A 43 59.63 -35.42 -11.09
C ASP A 43 60.46 -34.91 -9.89
N ALA A 44 61.11 -35.85 -9.20
CA ALA A 44 62.16 -35.70 -8.17
C ALA A 44 63.33 -36.61 -8.61
N PRO A 45 64.59 -36.54 -8.09
CA PRO A 45 64.96 -36.16 -6.70
C PRO A 45 66.37 -35.54 -6.46
N SER A 46 66.64 -35.26 -5.17
CA SER A 46 67.92 -35.46 -4.44
C SER A 46 69.04 -34.38 -4.44
N GLY A 47 69.49 -34.00 -3.24
CA GLY A 47 70.82 -33.40 -2.96
C GLY A 47 70.84 -32.31 -1.86
N ASP A 48 71.44 -32.62 -0.71
CA ASP A 48 71.62 -31.82 0.52
C ASP A 48 72.46 -30.53 0.39
N ASP A 49 72.16 -29.49 1.19
CA ASP A 49 72.95 -29.01 2.34
C ASP A 49 72.47 -27.63 2.90
N GLN A 50 72.24 -27.58 4.23
CA GLN A 50 72.45 -26.51 5.27
C GLN A 50 72.20 -25.02 4.89
N ASP A 51 71.50 -24.14 5.63
CA ASP A 51 71.40 -23.87 7.08
C ASP A 51 70.19 -22.88 7.36
N PRO A 52 70.01 -22.14 8.49
CA PRO A 52 68.82 -22.23 9.34
C PRO A 52 68.04 -20.90 9.45
N ASP A 53 66.71 -20.88 9.30
CA ASP A 53 65.95 -19.83 9.99
C ASP A 53 64.50 -20.19 10.26
N GLN A 54 64.09 -19.97 11.51
CA GLN A 54 62.79 -20.33 12.04
C GLN A 54 61.72 -19.40 11.47
N ARG A 55 60.94 -19.91 10.51
CA ARG A 55 59.59 -19.39 10.21
C ARG A 55 58.55 -20.40 10.68
N PRO A 56 57.50 -19.99 11.42
CA PRO A 56 56.44 -20.91 11.83
C PRO A 56 55.78 -21.49 10.57
N LYS A 57 55.89 -22.81 10.42
CA LYS A 57 55.34 -23.58 9.30
C LYS A 57 53.86 -23.23 9.11
N LYS A 58 53.51 -22.61 7.97
CA LYS A 58 52.12 -22.52 7.51
C LYS A 58 51.55 -23.95 7.47
N LYS A 59 50.52 -24.23 8.28
CA LYS A 59 49.78 -25.50 8.24
C LYS A 59 49.32 -25.75 6.80
N ARG A 60 49.92 -26.75 6.16
CA ARG A 60 49.55 -27.20 4.81
C ARG A 60 48.17 -27.85 4.93
N TYR A 61 47.12 -27.16 4.52
CA TYR A 61 45.77 -27.73 4.50
C TYR A 61 45.78 -28.96 3.58
N HIS A 62 45.52 -30.14 4.14
CA HIS A 62 45.34 -31.36 3.34
C HIS A 62 44.05 -31.23 2.53
N ARG A 63 44.19 -31.19 1.20
CA ARG A 63 43.06 -31.23 0.27
C ARG A 63 42.45 -32.63 0.31
N HIS A 64 41.12 -32.70 0.32
CA HIS A 64 40.41 -33.98 0.25
C HIS A 64 40.77 -34.73 -1.04
N THR A 65 40.90 -36.05 -0.94
CA THR A 65 41.16 -36.90 -2.11
C THR A 65 39.91 -37.00 -2.99
N GLN A 66 40.09 -37.36 -4.26
CA GLN A 66 38.97 -37.51 -5.19
C GLN A 66 37.93 -38.54 -4.69
N ARG A 67 38.39 -39.64 -4.09
CA ARG A 67 37.53 -40.64 -3.46
C ARG A 67 36.73 -40.06 -2.30
N GLN A 68 37.37 -39.29 -1.42
CA GLN A 68 36.68 -38.62 -0.30
C GLN A 68 35.60 -37.65 -0.80
N ILE A 69 35.89 -36.90 -1.86
CA ILE A 69 34.92 -35.98 -2.45
C ILE A 69 33.72 -36.74 -3.06
N GLN A 70 33.97 -37.82 -3.82
CA GLN A 70 32.91 -38.62 -4.44
C GLN A 70 31.95 -39.24 -3.41
N GLU A 71 32.48 -39.80 -2.32
CA GLU A 71 31.67 -40.39 -1.26
C GLU A 71 30.86 -39.32 -0.51
N MET A 72 31.47 -38.18 -0.19
CA MET A 72 30.74 -37.05 0.41
C MET A 72 29.67 -36.49 -0.54
N GLU A 73 29.92 -36.45 -1.85
CA GLU A 73 28.93 -36.02 -2.85
C GLU A 73 27.79 -37.02 -3.04
N ALA A 74 28.07 -38.32 -3.00
CA ALA A 74 27.06 -39.36 -3.01
C ALA A 74 26.16 -39.24 -1.78
N PHE A 75 26.75 -39.14 -0.59
CA PHE A 75 26.01 -38.95 0.65
C PHE A 75 25.21 -37.64 0.67
N PHE A 76 25.75 -36.55 0.10
CA PHE A 76 25.06 -35.26 0.03
C PHE A 76 23.76 -35.32 -0.79
N LYS A 77 23.70 -36.15 -1.85
CA LYS A 77 22.48 -36.33 -2.64
C LYS A 77 21.35 -36.98 -1.84
N GLU A 78 21.69 -37.84 -0.89
CA GLU A 78 20.73 -38.52 -0.02
C GLU A 78 20.40 -37.69 1.23
N CYS A 79 21.40 -37.07 1.85
CA CYS A 79 21.26 -36.28 3.06
C CYS A 79 22.13 -35.00 3.04
N PRO A 80 21.59 -33.85 2.61
CA PRO A 80 22.32 -32.56 2.58
C PRO A 80 22.67 -31.98 3.97
N HIS A 81 22.03 -32.49 5.02
CA HIS A 81 22.15 -32.02 6.40
C HIS A 81 22.42 -33.18 7.37
N PRO A 82 23.63 -33.77 7.33
CA PRO A 82 23.96 -34.91 8.19
C PRO A 82 24.01 -34.52 9.68
N ASP A 83 23.40 -35.36 10.52
CA ASP A 83 23.43 -35.21 11.98
C ASP A 83 24.82 -35.53 12.57
N ASP A 84 24.98 -35.44 13.89
CA ASP A 84 26.28 -35.68 14.53
C ASP A 84 26.75 -37.14 14.44
N LYS A 85 25.82 -38.09 14.46
CA LYS A 85 26.12 -39.53 14.37
C LYS A 85 26.57 -39.88 12.96
N GLN A 86 25.85 -39.40 11.96
CA GLN A 86 26.15 -39.57 10.53
C GLN A 86 27.49 -38.90 10.16
N ARG A 87 27.78 -37.70 10.69
CA ARG A 87 29.09 -37.05 10.47
C ARG A 87 30.25 -37.84 11.09
N LYS A 88 30.05 -38.45 12.26
CA LYS A 88 31.05 -39.30 12.91
C LYS A 88 31.29 -40.60 12.14
N GLU A 89 30.23 -41.20 11.60
CA GLU A 89 30.31 -42.43 10.81
C GLU A 89 30.98 -42.19 9.46
N LEU A 90 30.53 -41.19 8.72
CA LEU A 90 31.14 -40.76 7.45
C LEU A 90 32.61 -40.32 7.64
N GLY A 91 32.93 -39.69 8.78
CA GLY A 91 34.30 -39.36 9.15
C GLY A 91 35.17 -40.61 9.34
N ARG A 92 34.67 -41.65 10.02
CA ARG A 92 35.40 -42.92 10.20
C ARG A 92 35.66 -43.62 8.86
N ASP A 93 34.66 -43.69 7.99
CA ASP A 93 34.76 -44.40 6.72
C ASP A 93 35.72 -43.71 5.73
N LEU A 94 35.81 -42.38 5.81
CA LEU A 94 36.66 -41.57 4.93
C LEU A 94 38.03 -41.21 5.53
N GLY A 95 38.29 -41.58 6.78
CA GLY A 95 39.48 -41.18 7.53
C GLY A 95 39.57 -39.66 7.73
N LEU A 96 38.43 -39.00 7.93
CA LEU A 96 38.31 -37.55 8.11
C LEU A 96 37.79 -37.22 9.51
N GLU A 97 38.27 -36.11 10.07
CA GLU A 97 37.72 -35.58 11.31
C GLU A 97 36.25 -35.14 11.11
N PRO A 98 35.32 -35.40 12.06
CA PRO A 98 33.91 -35.01 11.93
C PRO A 98 33.70 -33.53 11.63
N LEU A 99 34.65 -32.68 12.05
CA LEU A 99 34.65 -31.25 11.78
C LEU A 99 34.96 -30.92 10.30
N GLN A 100 35.85 -31.69 9.65
CA GLN A 100 36.14 -31.55 8.23
C GLN A 100 34.92 -31.91 7.38
N VAL A 101 34.22 -32.99 7.76
CA VAL A 101 32.94 -33.38 7.14
C VAL A 101 31.91 -32.26 7.32
N LYS A 102 31.78 -31.70 8.53
CA LYS A 102 30.87 -30.56 8.78
C LYS A 102 31.14 -29.37 7.84
N PHE A 103 32.40 -28.94 7.72
CA PHE A 103 32.77 -27.82 6.87
C PHE A 103 32.58 -28.12 5.39
N TRP A 104 32.88 -29.35 4.95
CA TRP A 104 32.65 -29.75 3.57
C TRP A 104 31.17 -29.64 3.19
N PHE A 105 30.25 -30.17 4.02
CA PHE A 105 28.81 -30.08 3.77
C PHE A 105 28.29 -28.64 3.83
N GLN A 106 28.82 -27.81 4.72
CA GLN A 106 28.48 -26.38 4.78
C GLN A 106 28.92 -25.62 3.52
N ASN A 107 30.14 -25.87 3.05
CA ASN A 107 30.67 -25.28 1.83
C ASN A 107 29.93 -25.79 0.59
N LYS A 108 29.60 -27.09 0.52
CA LYS A 108 28.85 -27.69 -0.59
C LYS A 108 27.45 -27.10 -0.71
N ARG A 109 26.74 -26.87 0.40
CA ARG A 109 25.43 -26.17 0.38
C ARG A 109 25.55 -24.75 -0.14
N THR A 110 26.56 -24.01 0.31
CA THR A 110 26.80 -22.62 -0.12
C THR A 110 27.11 -22.58 -1.62
N GLN A 111 27.93 -23.51 -2.12
CA GLN A 111 28.24 -23.66 -3.54
C GLN A 111 26.99 -23.98 -4.37
N MET A 112 26.17 -24.94 -3.92
CA MET A 112 24.92 -25.31 -4.61
C MET A 112 23.93 -24.15 -4.68
N LYS A 113 23.76 -23.41 -3.57
CA LYS A 113 22.91 -22.21 -3.54
C LYS A 113 23.39 -21.17 -4.56
N ALA A 114 24.68 -20.86 -4.57
CA ALA A 114 25.25 -19.91 -5.53
C ALA A 114 25.12 -20.38 -7.00
N GLN A 115 25.26 -21.68 -7.27
CA GLN A 115 25.07 -22.24 -8.62
C GLN A 115 23.61 -22.15 -9.07
N HIS A 116 22.67 -22.45 -8.17
CA HIS A 116 21.24 -22.36 -8.44
C HIS A 116 20.82 -20.90 -8.71
N GLU A 117 21.24 -19.96 -7.85
CA GLU A 117 20.97 -18.53 -8.02
C GLU A 117 21.51 -18.00 -9.36
N ARG A 118 22.71 -18.43 -9.78
CA ARG A 118 23.26 -18.07 -11.11
C ARG A 118 22.42 -18.62 -12.25
N HIS A 119 21.95 -19.85 -12.14
CA HIS A 119 21.11 -20.47 -13.16
C HIS A 119 19.74 -19.79 -13.25
N GLU A 120 19.09 -19.51 -12.11
CA GLU A 120 17.84 -18.75 -12.06
C GLU A 120 18.01 -17.35 -12.64
N ASN A 121 19.09 -16.65 -12.29
CA ASN A 121 19.37 -15.32 -12.84
C ASN A 121 19.56 -15.35 -14.37
N ALA A 122 20.20 -16.40 -14.90
CA ALA A 122 20.35 -16.59 -16.34
C ALA A 122 18.99 -16.82 -17.03
N ILE A 123 18.10 -17.62 -16.43
CA ILE A 123 16.72 -17.83 -16.92
C ILE A 123 15.94 -16.51 -16.90
N LEU A 124 15.97 -15.78 -15.79
CA LEU A 124 15.28 -14.49 -15.64
C LEU A 124 15.79 -13.42 -16.61
N LYS A 125 17.08 -13.43 -16.94
CA LYS A 125 17.66 -12.56 -17.97
C LYS A 125 17.13 -12.91 -19.36
N ALA A 126 17.11 -14.20 -19.72
CA ALA A 126 16.58 -14.66 -20.99
C ALA A 126 15.07 -14.35 -21.13
N GLU A 127 14.30 -14.53 -20.06
CA GLU A 127 12.88 -14.17 -20.03
C GLU A 127 12.67 -12.66 -20.16
N ASN A 128 13.48 -11.84 -19.48
CA ASN A 128 13.45 -10.39 -19.64
C ASN A 128 13.76 -9.94 -21.07
N GLU A 129 14.75 -10.56 -21.71
CA GLU A 129 15.10 -10.28 -23.10
C GLU A 129 13.93 -10.66 -24.04
N LYS A 130 13.32 -11.82 -23.82
CA LYS A 130 12.12 -12.25 -24.56
C LYS A 130 10.96 -11.27 -24.37
N LEU A 131 10.67 -10.86 -23.12
CA LEU A 131 9.62 -9.90 -22.82
C LEU A 131 9.90 -8.54 -23.48
N ARG A 132 11.15 -8.07 -23.48
CA ARG A 132 11.54 -6.84 -24.21
C ARG A 132 11.31 -6.97 -25.72
N ALA A 133 11.67 -8.11 -26.31
CA ALA A 133 11.44 -8.36 -27.72
C ALA A 133 9.93 -8.39 -28.06
N GLU A 134 9.12 -9.05 -27.23
CA GLU A 134 7.65 -9.05 -27.40
C GLU A 134 7.05 -7.65 -27.23
N ASN A 135 7.50 -6.88 -26.24
CA ASN A 135 7.04 -5.51 -26.00
C ASN A 135 7.38 -4.59 -27.18
N ASN A 136 8.58 -4.73 -27.76
CA ASN A 136 8.94 -4.03 -28.98
C ASN A 136 8.06 -4.45 -30.16
N ARG A 137 7.78 -5.75 -30.31
CA ARG A 137 6.87 -6.23 -31.36
C ARG A 137 5.44 -5.68 -31.19
N TYR A 138 4.93 -5.58 -29.96
CA TYR A 138 3.63 -4.97 -29.69
C TYR A 138 3.64 -3.48 -30.02
N LYS A 139 4.69 -2.75 -29.66
CA LYS A 139 4.85 -1.33 -30.03
C LYS A 139 4.88 -1.12 -31.54
N GLU A 140 5.60 -1.97 -32.28
CA GLU A 140 5.61 -1.93 -33.75
C GLU A 140 4.23 -2.26 -34.33
N ALA A 141 3.55 -3.29 -33.81
CA ALA A 141 2.21 -3.65 -34.26
C ALA A 141 1.18 -2.53 -33.99
N LEU A 142 1.28 -1.85 -32.84
CA LEU A 142 0.47 -0.69 -32.51
C LEU A 142 0.79 0.50 -33.42
N SER A 143 2.06 0.77 -33.69
CA SER A 143 2.49 1.84 -34.60
C SER A 143 2.03 1.62 -36.05
N ASN A 144 1.93 0.36 -36.48
CA ASN A 144 1.54 -0.01 -37.84
C ASN A 144 0.05 -0.33 -37.99
N ALA A 145 -0.72 -0.37 -36.90
CA ALA A 145 -2.15 -0.56 -36.97
C ALA A 145 -2.80 0.65 -37.64
N THR A 146 -3.69 0.43 -38.60
CA THR A 146 -4.43 1.49 -39.30
C THR A 146 -5.93 1.30 -39.14
N CYS A 147 -6.65 2.41 -39.10
CA CYS A 147 -8.10 2.43 -38.97
C CYS A 147 -8.76 1.93 -40.27
N PRO A 148 -9.56 0.86 -40.24
CA PRO A 148 -10.21 0.31 -41.44
C PRO A 148 -11.27 1.25 -42.06
N SER A 149 -11.69 2.31 -41.37
CA SER A 149 -12.68 3.28 -41.87
C SER A 149 -12.09 4.52 -42.54
N CYS A 150 -10.83 4.87 -42.27
CA CYS A 150 -10.20 6.08 -42.85
C CYS A 150 -8.75 5.91 -43.29
N GLY A 151 -8.13 4.74 -43.07
CA GLY A 151 -6.75 4.46 -43.47
C GLY A 151 -5.66 5.16 -42.64
N GLY A 152 -6.02 5.93 -41.60
CA GLY A 152 -5.06 6.62 -40.72
C GLY A 152 -4.41 5.69 -39.68
N PRO A 153 -3.21 6.02 -39.16
CA PRO A 153 -2.56 5.25 -38.10
C PRO A 153 -3.39 5.25 -36.81
N ALA A 154 -3.50 4.09 -36.16
CA ALA A 154 -4.34 3.84 -34.99
C ALA A 154 -3.62 4.15 -33.66
N ALA A 155 -2.29 4.25 -33.66
CA ALA A 155 -1.55 4.77 -32.52
C ALA A 155 -1.61 6.31 -32.52
N LEU A 156 -2.06 6.88 -31.40
CA LEU A 156 -1.86 8.29 -31.07
C LEU A 156 -0.36 8.54 -30.87
N GLY A 157 0.35 8.84 -31.95
CA GLY A 157 1.64 9.53 -31.85
C GLY A 157 1.40 10.95 -31.32
N GLU A 158 2.35 11.47 -30.54
CA GLU A 158 2.41 12.89 -30.22
C GLU A 158 2.33 13.68 -31.54
N MET A 159 1.24 14.42 -31.75
CA MET A 159 1.20 15.38 -32.84
C MET A 159 2.29 16.40 -32.57
N SER A 160 3.13 16.69 -33.57
CA SER A 160 4.15 17.73 -33.39
C SER A 160 3.46 19.05 -33.03
N PHE A 161 4.12 19.86 -32.21
CA PHE A 161 3.60 21.15 -31.77
C PHE A 161 3.19 22.03 -32.97
N ASP A 162 3.96 21.93 -34.06
CA ASP A 162 3.71 22.63 -35.33
C ASP A 162 2.43 22.14 -36.02
N GLU A 163 2.17 20.83 -36.01
CA GLU A 163 0.97 20.27 -36.63
C GLU A 163 -0.31 20.60 -35.83
N GLN A 164 -0.21 20.63 -34.50
CA GLN A 164 -1.32 21.09 -33.65
C GLN A 164 -1.59 22.58 -33.83
N HIS A 165 -0.55 23.41 -33.90
CA HIS A 165 -0.67 24.85 -34.14
C HIS A 165 -1.31 25.14 -35.50
N LEU A 166 -0.85 24.47 -36.56
CA LEU A 166 -1.42 24.61 -37.91
C LEU A 166 -2.89 24.23 -38.00
N ARG A 167 -3.36 23.25 -37.20
CA ARG A 167 -4.78 22.87 -37.18
C ARG A 167 -5.65 23.90 -36.47
N ILE A 168 -5.15 24.47 -35.35
CA ILE A 168 -5.85 25.56 -34.64
C ILE A 168 -5.92 26.80 -35.53
N GLU A 169 -4.83 27.13 -36.23
CA GLU A 169 -4.77 28.27 -37.13
C GLU A 169 -5.67 28.08 -38.35
N ASN A 170 -5.71 26.89 -38.95
CA ASN A 170 -6.64 26.57 -40.04
C ASN A 170 -8.10 26.64 -39.60
N ALA A 171 -8.44 26.17 -38.39
CA ALA A 171 -9.80 26.28 -37.87
C ALA A 171 -10.20 27.76 -37.71
N ARG A 172 -9.31 28.58 -37.16
CA ARG A 172 -9.52 30.03 -37.00
C ARG A 172 -9.65 30.76 -38.33
N LEU A 173 -8.81 30.42 -39.32
CA LEU A 173 -8.87 30.99 -40.66
C LEU A 173 -10.18 30.61 -41.38
N ARG A 174 -10.69 29.38 -41.18
CA ARG A 174 -12.00 28.97 -41.71
C ARG A 174 -13.15 29.78 -41.11
N GLU A 175 -13.15 29.98 -39.79
CA GLU A 175 -14.13 30.85 -39.14
C GLU A 175 -14.05 32.30 -39.64
N GLU A 176 -12.85 32.80 -39.90
CA GLU A 176 -12.65 34.15 -40.44
C GLU A 176 -13.14 34.25 -41.90
N ILE A 177 -12.89 33.23 -42.72
CA ILE A 177 -13.41 33.13 -44.09
C ILE A 177 -14.93 33.07 -44.08
N ASP A 178 -15.54 32.30 -43.19
CA ASP A 178 -17.00 32.20 -43.08
C ASP A 178 -17.62 33.52 -42.61
N ARG A 179 -16.97 34.21 -41.67
CA ARG A 179 -17.39 35.53 -41.19
C ARG A 179 -17.30 36.58 -42.30
N ILE A 180 -16.19 36.63 -43.03
CA ILE A 180 -15.98 37.56 -44.16
C ILE A 180 -16.92 37.21 -45.32
N SER A 181 -17.12 35.92 -45.63
CA SER A 181 -18.06 35.47 -46.66
C SER A 181 -19.50 35.81 -46.29
N GLY A 182 -19.87 35.72 -45.01
CA GLY A 182 -21.16 36.16 -44.49
C GLY A 182 -21.37 37.68 -44.56
N ILE A 183 -20.30 38.47 -44.39
CA ILE A 183 -20.33 39.92 -44.57
C ILE A 183 -20.41 40.27 -46.06
N ALA A 184 -19.59 39.67 -46.91
CA ALA A 184 -19.59 39.89 -48.35
C ALA A 184 -20.95 39.51 -48.99
N ALA A 185 -21.58 38.43 -48.52
CA ALA A 185 -22.92 38.03 -48.94
C ALA A 185 -24.02 39.02 -48.54
N LYS A 186 -23.80 39.88 -47.52
CA LYS A 186 -24.74 40.94 -47.13
C LYS A 186 -24.60 42.23 -47.96
N TYR A 187 -23.43 42.47 -48.56
CA TYR A 187 -23.16 43.70 -49.33
C TYR A 187 -23.20 43.50 -50.85
N VAL A 188 -23.05 42.27 -51.34
CA VAL A 188 -23.11 41.95 -52.78
C VAL A 188 -24.34 41.09 -53.05
N GLY A 189 -25.43 41.74 -53.45
CA GLY A 189 -26.62 41.06 -53.94
C GLY A 189 -26.27 40.12 -55.09
N LYS A 190 -26.67 38.84 -54.98
CA LYS A 190 -26.66 37.87 -56.10
C LYS A 190 -27.82 38.20 -57.07
N PRO A 191 -27.81 37.81 -58.37
CA PRO A 191 -27.20 36.56 -58.86
C PRO A 191 -26.54 36.58 -60.27
N LEU A 192 -25.75 35.55 -60.58
CA LEU A 192 -25.88 34.83 -61.86
C LEU A 192 -25.36 33.38 -61.71
N SER A 193 -26.06 32.49 -62.39
CA SER A 193 -26.07 31.02 -62.30
C SER A 193 -25.21 30.34 -63.38
N SER A 194 -24.60 29.19 -62.99
CA SER A 194 -24.36 27.92 -63.76
C SER A 194 -23.52 27.93 -65.05
N LEU A 195 -22.61 26.99 -65.41
CA LEU A 195 -21.98 25.72 -64.92
C LEU A 195 -20.89 25.33 -66.03
N PRO A 196 -20.12 24.19 -66.09
CA PRO A 196 -20.30 22.89 -65.41
C PRO A 196 -19.06 22.02 -64.96
N HIS A 197 -19.38 21.01 -64.12
CA HIS A 197 -18.75 19.69 -63.84
C HIS A 197 -17.39 19.61 -63.08
N LEU A 198 -17.15 18.71 -62.10
CA LEU A 198 -17.66 17.34 -61.84
C LEU A 198 -18.06 17.05 -60.35
N SER A 199 -19.03 16.13 -60.22
CA SER A 199 -19.54 15.30 -59.11
C SER A 199 -18.64 15.02 -57.89
N SER A 200 -19.15 14.75 -56.68
CA SER A 200 -20.29 13.88 -56.32
C SER A 200 -20.84 14.13 -54.89
N HIS A 201 -22.18 14.18 -54.78
CA HIS A 201 -23.08 13.51 -53.80
C HIS A 201 -22.72 13.45 -52.29
N LEU A 202 -23.59 13.66 -51.30
CA LEU A 202 -25.06 13.67 -51.25
C LEU A 202 -25.52 14.30 -49.90
N HIS A 203 -26.66 15.01 -49.93
CA HIS A 203 -27.27 15.72 -48.80
C HIS A 203 -28.09 14.82 -47.84
N SER A 204 -28.18 15.35 -46.62
CA SER A 204 -29.02 14.99 -45.47
C SER A 204 -30.53 14.89 -45.75
N ARG A 205 -31.25 14.07 -44.97
CA ARG A 205 -32.68 14.24 -44.68
C ARG A 205 -33.02 13.86 -43.24
N SER A 206 -33.64 14.82 -42.55
CA SER A 206 -34.41 14.68 -41.32
C SER A 206 -35.85 14.30 -41.65
N VAL A 207 -36.45 13.34 -40.95
CA VAL A 207 -37.91 13.23 -40.78
C VAL A 207 -38.21 12.54 -39.43
N ASP A 208 -39.02 13.21 -38.61
CA ASP A 208 -39.71 12.67 -37.44
C ASP A 208 -41.15 12.33 -37.87
N LEU A 209 -41.64 11.11 -37.62
CA LEU A 209 -43.08 10.75 -37.51
C LEU A 209 -43.21 9.27 -37.10
N GLY A 210 -43.90 9.02 -35.98
CA GLY A 210 -44.06 7.70 -35.37
C GLY A 210 -45.27 6.88 -35.83
N ALA A 211 -45.29 5.60 -35.42
CA ALA A 211 -46.47 4.84 -34.97
C ALA A 211 -46.08 3.37 -34.64
N SER A 212 -46.16 3.04 -33.34
CA SER A 212 -46.73 1.83 -32.71
C SER A 212 -46.49 0.43 -33.30
N ASN A 213 -45.92 -0.49 -32.51
CA ASN A 213 -46.68 -1.53 -31.77
C ASN A 213 -45.81 -2.51 -30.93
N PHE A 214 -46.24 -2.71 -29.66
CA PHE A 214 -46.22 -3.86 -28.71
C PHE A 214 -45.10 -4.93 -28.77
N GLY A 215 -44.55 -5.49 -27.69
CA GLY A 215 -44.72 -5.54 -26.21
C GLY A 215 -43.50 -6.31 -25.66
N ASN A 216 -43.05 -6.24 -24.40
CA ASN A 216 -43.73 -6.54 -23.14
C ASN A 216 -42.95 -5.93 -21.96
N GLN A 217 -43.69 -5.50 -20.95
CA GLN A 217 -43.21 -4.99 -19.66
C GLN A 217 -42.92 -6.12 -18.67
N SER A 218 -41.86 -5.95 -17.86
CA SER A 218 -41.77 -6.30 -16.43
C SER A 218 -40.39 -5.85 -15.94
N GLY A 219 -40.15 -5.09 -14.88
CA GLY A 219 -40.97 -4.44 -13.86
C GLY A 219 -40.02 -3.55 -13.04
N PHE A 220 -40.55 -2.45 -12.54
CA PHE A 220 -39.86 -1.35 -11.86
C PHE A 220 -39.58 -1.71 -10.39
N VAL A 221 -38.32 -1.85 -9.96
CA VAL A 221 -37.90 -1.74 -8.54
C VAL A 221 -36.40 -1.37 -8.47
N GLY A 222 -36.06 -0.28 -7.75
CA GLY A 222 -34.78 -0.15 -7.04
C GLY A 222 -33.73 0.79 -7.63
N GLU A 223 -34.00 2.09 -7.71
CA GLU A 223 -32.95 3.12 -7.67
C GLU A 223 -32.45 3.27 -6.22
N MET A 224 -31.34 2.63 -5.88
CA MET A 224 -30.35 3.16 -4.94
C MET A 224 -29.13 2.24 -4.97
N ASP A 225 -27.95 2.83 -4.80
CA ASP A 225 -26.66 2.16 -4.60
C ASP A 225 -25.84 1.85 -5.87
N ARG A 226 -25.33 2.92 -6.48
CA ARG A 226 -24.23 2.88 -7.48
C ARG A 226 -23.00 3.67 -7.01
N SER A 227 -22.71 3.67 -5.71
CA SER A 227 -21.58 4.42 -5.14
C SER A 227 -20.22 3.70 -5.21
N GLY A 228 -20.17 2.42 -5.63
CA GLY A 228 -18.94 1.62 -5.58
C GLY A 228 -17.95 1.79 -6.75
N ASP A 229 -18.36 2.31 -7.90
CA ASP A 229 -17.60 2.23 -9.16
C ASP A 229 -16.85 3.52 -9.55
N LEU A 230 -16.91 4.57 -8.72
CA LEU A 230 -16.42 5.91 -9.10
C LEU A 230 -14.89 6.03 -9.13
N LEU A 231 -14.13 5.35 -8.27
CA LEU A 231 -12.67 5.53 -8.23
C LEU A 231 -11.93 5.04 -9.48
N ARG A 232 -12.52 4.17 -10.30
CA ARG A 232 -11.92 3.75 -11.59
C ARG A 232 -12.19 4.74 -12.72
N SER A 233 -13.06 5.73 -12.49
CA SER A 233 -13.52 6.71 -13.49
C SER A 233 -13.01 8.13 -13.28
N VAL A 234 -12.27 8.41 -12.20
CA VAL A 234 -11.69 9.74 -11.96
C VAL A 234 -10.46 9.92 -12.86
N SER A 235 -10.66 10.55 -14.02
CA SER A 235 -9.57 10.97 -14.89
C SER A 235 -8.72 12.06 -14.22
N GLY A 236 -7.41 12.09 -14.50
CA GLY A 236 -6.50 13.15 -14.02
C GLY A 236 -6.94 14.57 -14.40
N PRO A 237 -6.37 15.60 -13.76
CA PRO A 237 -6.61 16.99 -14.11
C PRO A 237 -6.22 17.29 -15.56
N THR A 238 -6.81 18.33 -16.16
CA THR A 238 -6.40 18.79 -17.50
C THR A 238 -5.15 19.67 -17.41
N GLU A 239 -4.43 19.87 -18.52
CA GLU A 239 -3.26 20.78 -18.56
C GLU A 239 -3.62 22.22 -18.14
N ALA A 240 -4.85 22.67 -18.39
CA ALA A 240 -5.33 23.99 -17.99
C ALA A 240 -5.53 24.12 -16.47
N ASP A 241 -5.78 23.01 -15.77
CA ASP A 241 -6.02 23.00 -14.32
C ASP A 241 -4.72 23.07 -13.51
N LYS A 242 -3.59 22.62 -14.09
CA LYS A 242 -2.31 22.44 -13.37
C LYS A 242 -1.81 23.73 -12.70
N PRO A 243 -1.79 24.91 -13.34
CA PRO A 243 -1.34 26.13 -12.69
C PRO A 243 -2.22 26.51 -11.49
N MET A 244 -3.54 26.33 -11.60
CA MET A 244 -4.48 26.61 -10.51
C MET A 244 -4.29 25.64 -9.33
N ILE A 245 -4.02 24.36 -9.63
CA ILE A 245 -3.71 23.35 -8.61
C ILE A 245 -2.44 23.71 -7.85
N VAL A 246 -1.40 24.18 -8.55
CA VAL A 246 -0.13 24.61 -7.93
C VAL A 246 -0.36 25.82 -7.02
N GLU A 247 -1.08 26.83 -7.48
CA GLU A 247 -1.41 28.02 -6.68
C GLU A 247 -2.20 27.64 -5.40
N LEU A 248 -3.22 26.80 -5.56
CA LEU A 248 -4.03 26.29 -4.44
C LEU A 248 -3.18 25.51 -3.43
N ALA A 249 -2.28 24.65 -3.91
CA ALA A 249 -1.39 23.86 -3.05
C ALA A 249 -0.42 24.74 -2.24
N VAL A 250 0.11 25.80 -2.85
CA VAL A 250 0.99 26.77 -2.16
C VAL A 250 0.20 27.55 -1.11
N ALA A 251 -0.99 28.04 -1.45
CA ALA A 251 -1.86 28.73 -0.49
C ALA A 251 -2.27 27.82 0.68
N ALA A 252 -2.62 26.57 0.39
CA ALA A 252 -2.96 25.56 1.40
C ALA A 252 -1.78 25.26 2.33
N MET A 253 -0.55 25.23 1.80
CA MET A 253 0.65 25.05 2.60
C MET A 253 0.85 26.19 3.62
N GLU A 254 0.72 27.44 3.17
CA GLU A 254 0.83 28.60 4.06
C GLU A 254 -0.28 28.63 5.12
N GLU A 255 -1.49 28.20 4.74
CA GLU A 255 -2.62 28.06 5.65
C GLU A 255 -2.36 26.97 6.71
N LEU A 256 -1.94 25.76 6.30
CA LEU A 256 -1.63 24.66 7.21
C LEU A 256 -0.54 25.06 8.22
N ILE A 257 0.56 25.66 7.76
CA ILE A 257 1.67 26.08 8.64
C ILE A 257 1.16 27.07 9.68
N ARG A 258 0.38 28.09 9.27
CA ARG A 258 -0.21 29.06 10.20
C ARG A 258 -1.19 28.40 11.16
N MET A 259 -2.07 27.52 10.70
CA MET A 259 -3.02 26.81 11.56
C MET A 259 -2.31 25.95 12.60
N ALA A 260 -1.26 25.23 12.21
CA ALA A 260 -0.50 24.37 13.12
C ALA A 260 0.22 25.16 14.21
N GLN A 261 0.74 26.36 13.89
CA GLN A 261 1.57 27.16 14.81
C GLN A 261 0.78 28.20 15.63
N SER A 262 -0.43 28.57 15.23
CA SER A 262 -1.24 29.59 15.92
C SER A 262 -1.82 29.07 17.25
N GLY A 263 -2.05 29.94 18.22
CA GLY A 263 -2.78 29.62 19.46
C GLY A 263 -4.18 30.25 19.46
N GLU A 264 -4.61 30.71 20.63
CA GLU A 264 -5.73 31.64 20.74
C GLU A 264 -5.43 32.93 19.94
N PRO A 265 -6.41 33.56 19.27
CA PRO A 265 -7.85 33.25 19.28
C PRO A 265 -8.31 32.23 18.24
N LEU A 266 -7.41 31.72 17.39
CA LEU A 266 -7.78 30.78 16.32
C LEU A 266 -8.21 29.42 16.88
N TRP A 267 -7.43 28.90 17.83
CA TRP A 267 -7.73 27.68 18.57
C TRP A 267 -8.17 28.06 19.97
N VAL A 268 -9.39 27.70 20.35
CA VAL A 268 -9.96 27.96 21.68
C VAL A 268 -10.01 26.67 22.50
N PRO A 269 -9.77 26.71 23.82
CA PRO A 269 -9.86 25.54 24.66
C PRO A 269 -11.30 25.01 24.68
N GLY A 270 -11.49 23.74 24.30
CA GLY A 270 -12.78 23.04 24.43
C GLY A 270 -12.93 22.34 25.79
N ASP A 271 -14.15 21.85 26.05
CA ASP A 271 -14.55 21.25 27.34
C ASP A 271 -13.71 20.03 27.76
N ASN A 272 -13.07 19.33 26.81
CA ASN A 272 -12.33 18.07 27.02
C ASN A 272 -10.82 18.20 26.75
N SER A 273 -10.20 19.36 27.02
CA SER A 273 -8.76 19.62 26.73
C SER A 273 -8.36 19.53 25.25
N THR A 274 -9.33 19.49 24.35
CA THR A 274 -9.13 19.53 22.90
C THR A 274 -9.34 20.95 22.38
N ASP A 275 -8.38 21.46 21.61
CA ASP A 275 -8.51 22.74 20.93
C ASP A 275 -9.61 22.68 19.86
N VAL A 276 -10.54 23.62 19.91
CA VAL A 276 -11.62 23.79 18.92
C VAL A 276 -11.27 24.98 18.03
N LEU A 277 -11.48 24.83 16.71
CA LEU A 277 -11.26 25.91 15.77
C LEU A 277 -12.37 26.96 15.87
N ASN A 278 -12.00 28.22 16.05
CA ASN A 278 -12.93 29.34 15.95
C ASN A 278 -13.19 29.66 14.46
N GLU A 279 -14.38 29.31 13.96
CA GLU A 279 -14.75 29.52 12.54
C GLU A 279 -14.68 31.00 12.13
N ASP A 280 -15.09 31.93 13.00
CA ASP A 280 -15.10 33.37 12.68
C ASP A 280 -13.67 33.93 12.58
N GLU A 281 -12.78 33.52 13.49
CA GLU A 281 -11.37 33.91 13.44
C GLU A 281 -10.64 33.28 12.26
N TYR A 282 -10.96 32.02 11.95
CA TYR A 282 -10.45 31.32 10.78
C TYR A 282 -10.84 32.06 9.50
N LEU A 283 -12.12 32.42 9.32
CA LEU A 283 -12.58 33.16 8.14
C LEU A 283 -11.91 34.53 8.01
N ARG A 284 -11.62 35.21 9.14
CA ARG A 284 -10.90 36.49 9.15
C ARG A 284 -9.43 36.32 8.75
N THR A 285 -8.79 35.25 9.21
CA THR A 285 -7.36 34.98 9.01
C THR A 285 -7.04 34.41 7.62
N PHE A 286 -7.99 33.68 7.02
CA PHE A 286 -7.81 32.95 5.76
C PHE A 286 -8.90 33.32 4.73
N PRO A 287 -8.95 34.58 4.24
CA PRO A 287 -9.99 35.03 3.31
C PRO A 287 -9.84 34.45 1.89
N ARG A 288 -8.69 33.85 1.56
CA ARG A 288 -8.34 33.33 0.22
C ARG A 288 -8.36 31.79 0.12
N GLY A 289 -9.03 31.09 1.03
CA GLY A 289 -9.10 29.63 1.04
C GLY A 289 -9.93 29.02 -0.11
N ILE A 290 -10.35 27.75 0.03
CA ILE A 290 -11.19 26.96 -0.92
C ILE A 290 -12.60 27.58 -1.17
N GLY A 291 -12.83 28.82 -0.77
CA GLY A 291 -14.12 29.49 -0.89
C GLY A 291 -15.11 29.10 0.20
N PRO A 292 -16.38 29.51 0.05
CA PRO A 292 -17.39 29.34 1.09
C PRO A 292 -17.73 27.87 1.31
N LYS A 293 -18.11 27.53 2.55
CA LYS A 293 -18.62 26.21 2.94
C LYS A 293 -19.91 25.90 2.16
N PRO A 294 -20.01 24.76 1.43
CA PRO A 294 -21.22 24.37 0.73
C PRO A 294 -22.39 24.18 1.69
N LEU A 295 -23.60 24.49 1.20
CA LEU A 295 -24.82 24.34 1.98
C LEU A 295 -25.03 22.87 2.38
N GLY A 296 -25.33 22.65 3.65
CA GLY A 296 -25.59 21.31 4.20
C GLY A 296 -24.36 20.58 4.73
N LEU A 297 -23.14 21.10 4.51
CA LEU A 297 -21.92 20.55 5.10
C LEU A 297 -21.61 21.20 6.46
N ARG A 298 -21.13 20.37 7.40
CA ARG A 298 -20.61 20.80 8.68
C ARG A 298 -19.08 20.86 8.63
N SER A 299 -18.48 21.87 9.26
CA SER A 299 -17.03 21.95 9.41
C SER A 299 -16.59 21.14 10.63
N GLU A 300 -15.59 20.29 10.45
CA GLU A 300 -14.90 19.54 11.48
C GLU A 300 -13.42 19.96 11.42
N ALA A 301 -12.89 20.50 12.52
CA ALA A 301 -11.51 20.92 12.59
C ALA A 301 -10.89 20.49 13.92
N SER A 302 -9.68 19.94 13.86
CA SER A 302 -8.95 19.48 15.04
C SER A 302 -7.45 19.57 14.81
N ARG A 303 -6.70 19.74 15.90
CA ARG A 303 -5.25 19.74 15.90
C ARG A 303 -4.73 18.86 17.03
N GLU A 304 -3.68 18.11 16.76
CA GLU A 304 -3.00 17.29 17.76
C GLU A 304 -1.48 17.33 17.55
N SER A 305 -0.71 17.21 18.63
CA SER A 305 0.74 17.08 18.55
C SER A 305 1.28 15.93 19.39
N ALA A 306 2.24 15.19 18.84
CA ALA A 306 2.98 14.18 19.59
C ALA A 306 4.45 14.11 19.15
N VAL A 307 5.27 13.52 20.00
CA VAL A 307 6.65 13.16 19.69
C VAL A 307 6.70 11.66 19.40
N VAL A 308 7.15 11.30 18.21
CA VAL A 308 7.21 9.91 17.74
C VAL A 308 8.66 9.44 17.56
N ILE A 309 8.89 8.15 17.79
CA ILE A 309 10.20 7.48 17.66
C ILE A 309 10.53 7.15 16.20
N MET A 310 10.50 8.15 15.32
CA MET A 310 10.84 7.99 13.92
C MET A 310 11.46 9.28 13.38
N ASN A 311 12.47 9.13 12.53
CA ASN A 311 13.12 10.28 11.90
C ASN A 311 12.17 10.93 10.87
N HIS A 312 12.39 12.21 10.60
CA HIS A 312 11.52 12.99 9.73
C HIS A 312 11.54 12.49 8.27
N VAL A 313 12.67 11.95 7.80
CA VAL A 313 12.83 11.43 6.43
C VAL A 313 11.89 10.26 6.19
N ASN A 314 11.89 9.26 7.09
CA ASN A 314 11.03 8.09 7.00
C ASN A 314 9.55 8.48 7.12
N LEU A 315 9.21 9.46 7.97
CA LEU A 315 7.84 9.95 8.09
C LEU A 315 7.36 10.58 6.78
N VAL A 316 8.18 11.41 6.14
CA VAL A 316 7.84 12.02 4.84
C VAL A 316 7.72 10.93 3.76
N GLU A 317 8.61 9.94 3.75
CA GLU A 317 8.53 8.82 2.81
C GLU A 317 7.22 8.02 2.97
N ILE A 318 6.85 7.69 4.21
CA ILE A 318 5.59 7.01 4.52
C ILE A 318 4.37 7.81 4.03
N LEU A 319 4.38 9.13 4.20
CA LEU A 319 3.25 9.98 3.79
C LEU A 319 3.17 10.18 2.27
N MET A 320 4.32 10.16 1.57
CA MET A 320 4.38 10.42 0.13
C MET A 320 4.28 9.15 -0.72
N ASP A 321 4.56 7.97 -0.14
CA ASP A 321 4.28 6.68 -0.77
C ASP A 321 2.87 6.19 -0.42
N VAL A 322 2.01 6.08 -1.45
CA VAL A 322 0.59 5.71 -1.27
C VAL A 322 0.40 4.34 -0.60
N ASN A 323 1.31 3.38 -0.82
CA ASN A 323 1.20 2.05 -0.25
C ASN A 323 1.61 2.04 1.22
N GLN A 324 2.72 2.72 1.55
CA GLN A 324 3.17 2.87 2.94
C GLN A 324 2.14 3.67 3.75
N TRP A 325 1.65 4.78 3.21
CA TRP A 325 0.59 5.59 3.83
C TRP A 325 -0.65 4.75 4.13
N SER A 326 -1.14 4.00 3.13
CA SER A 326 -2.32 3.14 3.30
C SER A 326 -2.09 2.01 4.30
N SER A 327 -0.87 1.45 4.36
CA SER A 327 -0.52 0.39 5.30
C SER A 327 -0.47 0.89 6.74
N VAL A 328 0.23 2.01 6.98
CA VAL A 328 0.38 2.63 8.31
C VAL A 328 -0.99 3.05 8.85
N PHE A 329 -1.84 3.63 7.99
CA PHE A 329 -3.13 4.18 8.35
C PHE A 329 -4.32 3.30 7.90
N CYS A 330 -4.19 1.98 7.78
CA CYS A 330 -5.23 1.10 7.23
C CYS A 330 -6.59 1.14 7.97
N GLY A 331 -6.59 1.58 9.24
CA GLY A 331 -7.82 1.81 10.01
C GLY A 331 -8.53 3.12 9.68
N ILE A 332 -7.84 4.08 9.05
CA ILE A 332 -8.36 5.40 8.65
C ILE A 332 -8.49 5.48 7.14
N VAL A 333 -7.48 5.04 6.37
CA VAL A 333 -7.45 5.01 4.91
C VAL A 333 -7.85 3.61 4.45
N SER A 334 -9.06 3.45 3.91
CA SER A 334 -9.50 2.18 3.33
C SER A 334 -8.91 1.98 1.93
N ARG A 335 -8.75 3.07 1.19
CA ARG A 335 -8.34 3.05 -0.21
C ARG A 335 -7.66 4.36 -0.56
N ALA A 336 -6.60 4.27 -1.35
CA ALA A 336 -5.91 5.44 -1.88
C ALA A 336 -5.27 5.12 -3.23
N MET A 337 -5.17 6.13 -4.09
CA MET A 337 -4.51 6.03 -5.38
C MET A 337 -3.90 7.38 -5.74
N THR A 338 -2.65 7.35 -6.21
CA THR A 338 -2.03 8.49 -6.90
C THR A 338 -2.54 8.50 -8.34
N LEU A 339 -3.24 9.56 -8.72
CA LEU A 339 -3.81 9.72 -10.06
C LEU A 339 -2.80 10.37 -11.02
N GLU A 340 -2.06 11.36 -10.54
CA GLU A 340 -1.02 12.04 -11.32
C GLU A 340 0.08 12.59 -10.40
N VAL A 341 1.33 12.58 -10.85
CA VAL A 341 2.45 13.25 -10.19
C VAL A 341 2.78 14.51 -10.98
N LEU A 342 2.42 15.67 -10.42
CA LEU A 342 2.64 16.98 -11.06
C LEU A 342 4.09 17.46 -10.90
N SER A 343 4.71 17.11 -9.77
CA SER A 343 6.12 17.39 -9.49
C SER A 343 6.68 16.29 -8.60
N THR A 344 7.85 15.76 -8.93
CA THR A 344 8.57 14.81 -8.07
C THR A 344 9.37 15.50 -6.97
N GLY A 345 9.46 16.83 -6.99
CA GLY A 345 10.30 17.61 -6.07
C GLY A 345 11.79 17.56 -6.44
N VAL A 346 12.63 17.97 -5.50
CA VAL A 346 14.09 17.96 -5.63
C VAL A 346 14.62 16.52 -5.63
N ALA A 347 15.55 16.21 -6.52
CA ALA A 347 16.11 14.86 -6.64
C ALA A 347 16.67 14.35 -5.29
N GLY A 348 16.20 13.17 -4.87
CA GLY A 348 16.64 12.50 -3.64
C GLY A 348 15.81 12.82 -2.39
N ASN A 349 14.80 13.70 -2.46
CA ASN A 349 13.81 13.90 -1.40
C ASN A 349 12.46 14.37 -1.97
N TYR A 350 11.49 14.67 -1.10
CA TYR A 350 10.15 15.10 -1.51
C TYR A 350 9.94 16.62 -1.45
N ASN A 351 11.01 17.42 -1.35
CA ASN A 351 10.87 18.87 -1.23
C ASN A 351 10.33 19.45 -2.54
N GLY A 352 9.14 20.05 -2.49
CA GLY A 352 8.44 20.55 -3.66
C GLY A 352 7.68 19.47 -4.46
N ALA A 353 7.53 18.26 -3.91
CA ALA A 353 6.76 17.20 -4.56
C ALA A 353 5.26 17.48 -4.48
N LEU A 354 4.56 17.25 -5.58
CA LEU A 354 3.15 17.56 -5.76
C LEU A 354 2.44 16.40 -6.47
N GLN A 355 1.42 15.83 -5.83
CA GLN A 355 0.70 14.66 -6.34
C GLN A 355 -0.80 14.88 -6.25
N VAL A 356 -1.53 14.51 -7.30
CA VAL A 356 -3.00 14.46 -7.28
C VAL A 356 -3.42 13.06 -6.90
N MET A 357 -4.28 12.96 -5.88
CA MET A 357 -4.65 11.71 -5.25
C MET A 357 -6.16 11.62 -5.06
N THR A 358 -6.64 10.39 -4.95
CA THR A 358 -7.94 10.10 -4.37
C THR A 358 -7.76 9.16 -3.18
N ALA A 359 -8.53 9.38 -2.13
CA ALA A 359 -8.56 8.50 -0.99
C ALA A 359 -9.96 8.38 -0.40
N GLU A 360 -10.23 7.23 0.18
CA GLU A 360 -11.41 6.95 0.96
C GLU A 360 -11.02 6.77 2.43
N PHE A 361 -11.68 7.54 3.30
CA PHE A 361 -11.47 7.47 4.73
C PHE A 361 -12.61 6.74 5.43
N GLN A 362 -12.27 5.92 6.42
CA GLN A 362 -13.22 5.05 7.12
C GLN A 362 -13.08 5.09 8.63
N VAL A 363 -14.17 4.75 9.30
CA VAL A 363 -14.17 4.13 10.62
C VAL A 363 -14.50 2.65 10.39
N PRO A 364 -13.76 1.68 10.99
CA PRO A 364 -14.07 0.24 10.90
C PRO A 364 -15.40 -0.11 11.59
N SER A 365 -16.51 0.34 11.00
CA SER A 365 -17.88 0.15 11.48
C SER A 365 -18.84 0.12 10.28
N PRO A 366 -19.84 -0.77 10.29
CA PRO A 366 -20.86 -0.80 9.26
C PRO A 366 -21.84 0.39 9.32
N LEU A 367 -21.85 1.14 10.43
CA LEU A 367 -22.82 2.22 10.70
C LEU A 367 -22.25 3.63 10.47
N VAL A 368 -21.00 3.73 10.01
CA VAL A 368 -20.36 5.00 9.67
C VAL A 368 -19.99 4.99 8.19
N PRO A 369 -20.64 5.83 7.35
CA PRO A 369 -20.29 5.97 5.94
C PRO A 369 -18.84 6.36 5.72
N THR A 370 -18.26 5.90 4.60
CA THR A 370 -16.93 6.32 4.17
C THR A 370 -16.94 7.74 3.62
N ARG A 371 -15.78 8.41 3.69
CA ARG A 371 -15.58 9.77 3.15
C ARG A 371 -14.59 9.70 2.00
N GLU A 372 -15.08 9.83 0.78
CA GLU A 372 -14.25 9.89 -0.43
C GLU A 372 -13.77 11.33 -0.66
N ASN A 373 -12.49 11.50 -1.00
CA ASN A 373 -11.89 12.79 -1.31
C ASN A 373 -11.03 12.71 -2.57
N TYR A 374 -11.04 13.79 -3.35
CA TYR A 374 -10.14 14.03 -4.48
C TYR A 374 -9.35 15.31 -4.18
N PHE A 375 -8.05 15.18 -3.98
CA PHE A 375 -7.22 16.24 -3.41
C PHE A 375 -5.82 16.28 -4.05
N VAL A 376 -5.15 17.41 -3.90
CA VAL A 376 -3.71 17.53 -4.18
C VAL A 376 -2.95 17.44 -2.85
N ARG A 377 -1.90 16.63 -2.84
CA ARG A 377 -0.91 16.50 -1.77
C ARG A 377 0.35 17.25 -2.16
N TYR A 378 0.75 18.22 -1.35
CA TYR A 378 1.97 18.99 -1.53
C TYR A 378 2.92 18.81 -0.36
N CYS A 379 4.17 18.47 -0.65
CA CYS A 379 5.23 18.29 0.33
C CYS A 379 6.32 19.34 0.13
N LYS A 380 6.72 20.01 1.21
CA LYS A 380 7.76 21.04 1.17
C LYS A 380 8.52 21.08 2.49
N GLN A 381 9.83 21.30 2.39
CA GLN A 381 10.63 21.66 3.55
C GLN A 381 10.62 23.17 3.73
N HIS A 382 10.27 23.62 4.93
CA HIS A 382 10.29 25.02 5.32
C HIS A 382 11.73 25.46 5.70
N ILE A 383 11.97 26.77 5.75
CA ILE A 383 13.31 27.36 5.94
C ILE A 383 13.99 26.99 7.27
N ASP A 384 13.21 26.59 8.27
CA ASP A 384 13.65 26.15 9.60
C ASP A 384 13.98 24.65 9.65
N GLY A 385 13.90 23.94 8.52
CA GLY A 385 14.12 22.50 8.42
C GLY A 385 12.88 21.65 8.69
N THR A 386 11.77 22.27 9.13
CA THR A 386 10.49 21.58 9.36
C THR A 386 9.88 21.14 8.04
N TRP A 387 9.48 19.87 7.95
CA TRP A 387 8.75 19.35 6.79
C TRP A 387 7.25 19.58 6.95
N ALA A 388 6.57 19.90 5.86
CA ALA A 388 5.14 20.06 5.82
C ALA A 388 4.55 19.24 4.66
N VAL A 389 3.51 18.47 4.96
CA VAL A 389 2.70 17.73 3.97
C VAL A 389 1.27 18.22 4.12
N VAL A 390 0.71 18.79 3.05
CA VAL A 390 -0.66 19.34 3.03
C VAL A 390 -1.48 18.68 1.94
N ASP A 391 -2.71 18.34 2.29
CA ASP A 391 -3.76 17.82 1.45
C ASP A 391 -4.89 18.86 1.35
N VAL A 392 -5.32 19.16 0.13
CA VAL A 392 -6.39 20.13 -0.12
C VAL A 392 -7.29 19.68 -1.27
N SER A 393 -8.61 19.70 -1.05
CA SER A 393 -9.61 19.24 -2.03
C SER A 393 -9.54 20.02 -3.34
N LEU A 394 -9.71 19.29 -4.45
CA LEU A 394 -9.83 19.85 -5.80
C LEU A 394 -11.28 19.92 -6.31
N ASP A 395 -12.27 19.67 -5.44
CA ASP A 395 -13.71 19.64 -5.76
C ASP A 395 -14.22 20.93 -6.45
N ASN A 396 -13.56 22.07 -6.24
CA ASN A 396 -13.93 23.33 -6.89
C ASN A 396 -13.56 23.38 -8.38
N LEU A 397 -12.53 22.65 -8.81
CA LEU A 397 -12.09 22.61 -10.21
C LEU A 397 -12.96 21.65 -11.04
N ARG A 398 -13.49 20.61 -10.39
CA ARG A 398 -14.49 19.71 -10.97
C ARG A 398 -15.63 19.48 -9.97
N PRO A 399 -16.66 20.35 -9.98
CA PRO A 399 -17.80 20.20 -9.09
C PRO A 399 -18.48 18.86 -9.31
N ASN A 400 -18.36 17.96 -8.35
CA ASN A 400 -19.19 16.77 -8.31
C ASN A 400 -20.43 17.09 -7.46
N PRO A 401 -21.65 17.17 -8.05
CA PRO A 401 -22.88 17.47 -7.30
C PRO A 401 -23.22 16.40 -6.26
N MET A 402 -22.52 15.27 -6.25
CA MET A 402 -22.63 14.22 -5.23
C MET A 402 -21.54 14.25 -4.16
N SER A 403 -20.62 15.24 -4.17
CA SER A 403 -19.53 15.31 -3.19
C SER A 403 -20.08 15.65 -1.80
N LYS A 404 -20.04 14.66 -0.90
CA LYS A 404 -20.51 14.77 0.49
C LYS A 404 -19.42 15.22 1.46
N CYS A 405 -18.19 15.42 0.96
CA CYS A 405 -17.01 15.68 1.76
C CYS A 405 -16.05 16.58 0.98
N ARG A 406 -15.55 17.64 1.61
CA ARG A 406 -14.55 18.54 1.06
C ARG A 406 -13.46 18.78 2.09
N ARG A 407 -12.21 18.46 1.75
CA ARG A 407 -11.05 18.63 2.60
C ARG A 407 -10.49 20.06 2.49
N ARG A 408 -10.55 20.81 3.58
CA ARG A 408 -9.78 22.06 3.75
C ARG A 408 -8.30 21.74 4.00
N PRO A 409 -7.38 22.71 3.92
CA PRO A 409 -5.95 22.45 4.13
C PRO A 409 -5.71 21.65 5.40
N SER A 410 -5.32 20.39 5.21
CA SER A 410 -5.17 19.38 6.26
C SER A 410 -3.86 18.64 6.04
N GLY A 411 -3.25 18.13 7.10
CA GLY A 411 -1.99 17.42 6.97
C GLY A 411 -1.15 17.58 8.21
N CYS A 412 0.17 17.59 8.06
CA CYS A 412 1.05 17.64 9.21
C CYS A 412 2.34 18.43 8.98
N LEU A 413 2.86 18.96 10.09
CA LEU A 413 4.22 19.45 10.23
C LEU A 413 5.06 18.40 10.94
N ILE A 414 6.27 18.16 10.46
CA ILE A 414 7.22 17.19 10.98
C ILE A 414 8.53 17.93 11.25
N GLN A 415 8.84 18.08 12.54
CA GLN A 415 10.05 18.73 13.01
C GLN A 415 11.03 17.67 13.53
N GLU A 416 12.26 17.72 13.05
CA GLU A 416 13.33 16.85 13.53
C GLU A 416 13.65 17.13 15.00
N LEU A 417 13.83 16.06 15.78
CA LEU A 417 14.35 16.11 17.14
C LEU A 417 15.61 15.22 17.27
N PRO A 418 16.45 15.43 18.29
CA PRO A 418 17.62 14.59 18.54
C PRO A 418 17.27 13.09 18.70
N ASN A 419 18.26 12.22 18.49
CA ASN A 419 18.16 10.76 18.67
C ASN A 419 17.17 10.06 17.73
N GLY A 420 16.86 10.64 16.57
CA GLY A 420 15.98 10.04 15.57
C GLY A 420 14.49 10.14 15.90
N TYR A 421 14.10 11.05 16.79
CA TYR A 421 12.72 11.38 17.07
C TYR A 421 12.23 12.49 16.14
N SER A 422 10.91 12.62 16.01
CA SER A 422 10.30 13.78 15.36
C SER A 422 9.10 14.27 16.16
N LYS A 423 8.91 15.59 16.21
CA LYS A 423 7.66 16.19 16.67
C LYS A 423 6.72 16.33 15.47
N VAL A 424 5.53 15.75 15.59
CA VAL A 424 4.48 15.85 14.58
C VAL A 424 3.37 16.75 15.12
N ILE A 425 2.92 17.70 14.31
CA ILE A 425 1.70 18.48 14.56
C ILE A 425 0.76 18.19 13.41
N TRP A 426 -0.36 17.55 13.69
CA TRP A 426 -1.36 17.19 12.69
C TRP A 426 -2.55 18.14 12.80
N VAL A 427 -3.01 18.65 11.66
CA VAL A 427 -4.23 19.46 11.54
C VAL A 427 -5.15 18.74 10.58
N GLU A 428 -6.38 18.50 11.03
CA GLU A 428 -7.42 17.94 10.19
C GLU A 428 -8.56 18.94 10.09
N HIS A 429 -8.89 19.38 8.87
CA HIS A 429 -9.97 20.33 8.60
C HIS A 429 -10.80 19.85 7.40
N VAL A 430 -12.03 19.42 7.66
CA VAL A 430 -12.91 18.81 6.67
C VAL A 430 -14.32 19.37 6.79
N GLU A 431 -14.97 19.61 5.66
CA GLU A 431 -16.39 19.92 5.57
C GLU A 431 -17.14 18.69 5.06
N VAL A 432 -18.15 18.21 5.80
CA VAL A 432 -18.78 16.92 5.53
C VAL A 432 -20.27 16.90 5.82
N ASP A 433 -21.02 16.10 5.07
CA ASP A 433 -22.41 15.73 5.38
C ASP A 433 -22.41 14.49 6.29
N ASP A 434 -22.75 14.68 7.55
CA ASP A 434 -22.79 13.65 8.58
C ASP A 434 -24.19 13.10 8.85
N ARG A 435 -25.21 13.48 8.07
CA ARG A 435 -26.62 13.07 8.30
C ARG A 435 -26.82 11.57 8.28
N ALA A 436 -26.03 10.87 7.46
CA ALA A 436 -26.07 9.42 7.32
C ALA A 436 -25.31 8.66 8.45
N VAL A 437 -24.68 9.36 9.40
CA VAL A 437 -24.02 8.73 10.55
C VAL A 437 -25.08 8.27 11.56
N HIS A 438 -25.02 6.97 11.91
CA HIS A 438 -25.92 6.38 12.89
C HIS A 438 -25.76 7.00 14.29
N ASN A 439 -26.86 7.07 15.04
CA ASN A 439 -26.94 7.76 16.33
C ASN A 439 -25.88 7.30 17.35
N ILE A 440 -25.56 6.00 17.38
CA ILE A 440 -24.57 5.46 18.33
C ILE A 440 -23.14 5.97 18.08
N TYR A 441 -22.82 6.37 16.84
CA TYR A 441 -21.50 6.87 16.47
C TYR A 441 -21.43 8.41 16.38
N ARG A 442 -22.57 9.12 16.37
CA ARG A 442 -22.58 10.59 16.34
C ARG A 442 -21.71 11.23 17.43
N PRO A 443 -21.74 10.80 18.71
CA PRO A 443 -20.86 11.39 19.73
C PRO A 443 -19.37 11.21 19.40
N VAL A 444 -18.98 10.03 18.93
CA VAL A 444 -17.59 9.71 18.58
C VAL A 444 -17.13 10.50 17.36
N VAL A 445 -17.99 10.64 16.34
CA VAL A 445 -17.71 11.46 15.15
C VAL A 445 -17.57 12.94 15.53
N ASN A 446 -18.51 13.47 16.31
CA ASN A 446 -18.53 14.88 16.70
C ASN A 446 -17.36 15.26 17.63
N SER A 447 -16.87 14.31 18.43
CA SER A 447 -15.72 14.54 19.32
C SER A 447 -14.37 14.62 18.58
N GLY A 448 -14.32 14.37 17.28
CA GLY A 448 -13.07 14.29 16.51
C GLY A 448 -12.30 12.98 16.71
N LEU A 449 -12.76 12.05 17.55
CA LEU A 449 -12.11 10.74 17.76
C LEU A 449 -12.22 9.83 16.53
N ALA A 450 -13.22 10.03 15.67
CA ALA A 450 -13.44 9.21 14.48
C ALA A 450 -12.55 9.62 13.29
N PHE A 451 -12.47 10.91 12.97
CA PHE A 451 -11.79 11.38 11.75
C PHE A 451 -10.76 12.49 12.03
N GLY A 452 -10.65 12.98 13.26
CA GLY A 452 -9.80 14.11 13.61
C GLY A 452 -8.32 13.76 13.82
N ALA A 453 -7.54 14.81 14.07
CA ALA A 453 -6.07 14.77 14.19
C ALA A 453 -5.58 13.79 15.28
N LYS A 454 -6.28 13.68 16.41
CA LYS A 454 -5.92 12.74 17.50
C LYS A 454 -5.83 11.30 17.01
N ARG A 455 -6.73 10.88 16.12
CA ARG A 455 -6.73 9.52 15.57
C ARG A 455 -5.55 9.26 14.64
N TRP A 456 -5.20 10.25 13.81
CA TRP A 456 -4.03 10.20 12.93
C TRP A 456 -2.74 10.09 13.74
N VAL A 457 -2.53 10.99 14.68
CA VAL A 457 -1.33 11.03 15.53
C VAL A 457 -1.20 9.76 16.36
N ALA A 458 -2.28 9.30 17.00
CA ALA A 458 -2.22 8.08 17.81
C ALA A 458 -2.03 6.80 16.97
N THR A 459 -2.50 6.79 15.72
CA THR A 459 -2.21 5.70 14.77
C THR A 459 -0.73 5.72 14.37
N LEU A 460 -0.18 6.89 14.09
CA LEU A 460 1.22 7.06 13.72
C LEU A 460 2.17 6.66 14.86
N ASP A 461 1.93 7.16 16.08
CA ASP A 461 2.76 6.86 17.25
C ASP A 461 2.84 5.34 17.49
N ARG A 462 1.69 4.67 17.48
CA ARG A 462 1.62 3.19 17.60
C ARG A 462 2.40 2.46 16.51
N GLN A 463 2.36 2.94 15.26
CA GLN A 463 3.12 2.31 14.18
C GLN A 463 4.62 2.53 14.35
N CYS A 464 5.03 3.70 14.85
CA CYS A 464 6.43 3.96 15.21
C CYS A 464 6.90 3.02 16.34
N GLU A 465 6.09 2.86 17.38
CA GLU A 465 6.35 1.92 18.49
C GLU A 465 6.47 0.46 18.04
N ARG A 466 5.58 0.05 17.15
CA ARG A 466 5.57 -1.29 16.56
C ARG A 466 6.80 -1.55 15.69
N LEU A 467 7.21 -0.58 14.87
CA LEU A 467 8.42 -0.68 14.05
C LEU A 467 9.68 -0.76 14.93
N ALA A 468 9.77 0.07 15.97
CA ALA A 468 10.87 -0.01 16.93
C ALA A 468 10.90 -1.37 17.65
N SER A 469 9.72 -1.90 18.04
CA SER A 469 9.60 -3.23 18.65
C SER A 469 10.03 -4.37 17.73
N SER A 470 9.79 -4.22 16.42
CA SER A 470 10.23 -5.16 15.38
C SER A 470 11.75 -5.13 15.16
N MET A 471 12.37 -3.96 15.31
CA MET A 471 13.83 -3.77 15.17
C MET A 471 14.61 -4.13 16.43
N ALA A 472 13.96 -4.26 17.58
CA ALA A 472 14.59 -4.62 18.84
C ALA A 472 15.19 -6.04 18.79
N SER A 473 16.52 -6.12 18.89
CA SER A 473 17.28 -7.37 18.92
C SER A 473 17.20 -8.13 20.25
N ASN A 474 16.84 -7.44 21.33
CA ASN A 474 16.72 -8.03 22.66
C ASN A 474 15.31 -8.62 22.84
N ILE A 475 15.22 -9.94 22.93
CA ILE A 475 14.01 -10.66 23.33
C ILE A 475 14.02 -10.72 24.86
N PRO A 476 13.00 -10.20 25.57
CA PRO A 476 12.90 -10.36 27.02
C PRO A 476 12.94 -11.84 27.37
N ALA A 477 13.86 -12.23 28.26
CA ALA A 477 13.98 -13.60 28.77
C ALA A 477 12.87 -13.92 29.78
N GLY A 478 11.60 -13.78 29.36
CA GLY A 478 10.44 -14.23 30.12
C GLY A 478 10.09 -15.68 29.78
N ASP A 479 9.70 -16.46 30.79
CA ASP A 479 9.52 -17.93 30.79
C ASP A 479 8.46 -18.50 29.80
N LEU A 480 7.83 -17.68 28.95
CA LEU A 480 6.78 -18.09 28.00
C LEU A 480 7.09 -17.74 26.53
N CYS A 481 8.33 -17.91 26.07
CA CYS A 481 8.66 -17.57 24.68
C CYS A 481 8.83 -18.81 23.79
N VAL A 482 7.73 -19.28 23.18
CA VAL A 482 7.80 -20.24 22.04
C VAL A 482 8.51 -19.61 20.83
N ILE A 483 8.50 -18.28 20.72
CA ILE A 483 9.11 -17.53 19.62
C ILE A 483 10.51 -17.07 20.03
N THR A 484 11.50 -17.94 19.84
CA THR A 484 12.88 -17.67 20.29
C THR A 484 13.74 -16.92 19.27
N SER A 485 13.28 -16.79 18.02
CA SER A 485 14.05 -16.13 16.95
C SER A 485 13.54 -14.71 16.63
N PRO A 486 14.43 -13.74 16.38
CA PRO A 486 14.07 -12.42 15.88
C PRO A 486 13.24 -12.49 14.58
N GLU A 487 13.56 -13.41 13.67
CA GLU A 487 12.82 -13.62 12.42
C GLU A 487 11.40 -14.16 12.68
N GLY A 488 11.24 -15.03 13.68
CA GLY A 488 9.94 -15.50 14.13
C GLY A 488 9.09 -14.37 14.67
N ARG A 489 9.69 -13.50 15.51
CA ARG A 489 9.01 -12.30 16.04
C ARG A 489 8.57 -11.37 14.91
N LYS A 490 9.47 -11.05 13.97
CA LYS A 490 9.15 -10.21 12.79
C LYS A 490 8.03 -10.82 11.95
N SER A 491 8.05 -12.13 11.73
CA SER A 491 7.00 -12.83 10.97
C SER A 491 5.64 -12.77 11.68
N MET A 492 5.63 -12.93 13.00
CA MET A 492 4.41 -12.84 13.81
C MET A 492 3.83 -11.42 13.82
N LEU A 493 4.67 -10.40 13.93
CA LEU A 493 4.22 -9.00 13.79
C LEU A 493 3.62 -8.76 12.40
N LYS A 494 4.32 -9.15 11.32
CA LYS A 494 3.79 -9.03 9.95
C LYS A 494 2.44 -9.74 9.76
N LEU A 495 2.26 -10.92 10.35
CA LEU A 495 0.98 -11.63 10.32
C LEU A 495 -0.11 -10.85 11.06
N ALA A 496 0.18 -10.31 12.24
CA ALA A 496 -0.74 -9.48 13.00
C ALA A 496 -1.15 -8.22 12.19
N GLU A 497 -0.22 -7.60 11.46
CA GLU A 497 -0.52 -6.49 10.53
C GLU A 497 -1.59 -6.87 9.51
N ARG A 498 -1.37 -8.00 8.84
CA ARG A 498 -2.29 -8.51 7.82
C ARG A 498 -3.65 -8.81 8.43
N MET A 499 -3.70 -9.30 9.66
CA MET A 499 -4.95 -9.53 10.38
C MET A 499 -5.70 -8.22 10.62
N VAL A 500 -5.02 -7.17 11.09
CA VAL A 500 -5.63 -5.84 11.31
C VAL A 500 -6.12 -5.24 10.00
N THR A 501 -5.32 -5.27 8.94
CA THR A 501 -5.76 -4.80 7.62
C THR A 501 -6.94 -5.60 7.10
N SER A 502 -6.96 -6.92 7.32
CA SER A 502 -8.11 -7.79 6.98
C SER A 502 -9.36 -7.45 7.79
N PHE A 503 -9.20 -7.10 9.07
CA PHE A 503 -10.30 -6.71 9.93
C PHE A 503 -10.89 -5.37 9.48
N CYS A 504 -10.06 -4.34 9.27
CA CYS A 504 -10.51 -3.03 8.82
C CYS A 504 -11.23 -3.10 7.46
N THR A 505 -10.73 -3.91 6.52
CA THR A 505 -11.38 -4.12 5.22
C THR A 505 -12.64 -4.98 5.28
N GLY A 506 -12.79 -5.87 6.27
CA GLY A 506 -13.96 -6.73 6.42
C GLY A 506 -15.12 -6.10 7.19
N VAL A 507 -14.83 -5.19 8.12
CA VAL A 507 -15.82 -4.53 9.01
C VAL A 507 -16.19 -3.13 8.54
N GLY A 508 -15.26 -2.45 7.86
CA GLY A 508 -15.46 -1.08 7.37
C GLY A 508 -16.61 -0.97 6.37
N ALA A 509 -17.11 0.26 6.21
CA ALA A 509 -18.21 0.52 5.29
C ALA A 509 -17.82 0.50 3.80
N SER A 510 -16.53 0.36 3.50
CA SER A 510 -15.99 0.31 2.13
C SER A 510 -16.45 -0.94 1.38
N THR A 511 -16.89 -0.76 0.14
CA THR A 511 -17.22 -1.86 -0.79
C THR A 511 -16.04 -2.18 -1.73
N ALA A 512 -14.87 -1.58 -1.52
CA ALA A 512 -13.75 -1.71 -2.43
C ALA A 512 -13.05 -3.09 -2.36
N HIS A 513 -12.66 -3.58 -3.53
CA HIS A 513 -12.02 -4.88 -3.80
C HIS A 513 -12.89 -6.12 -3.48
N ALA A 514 -13.78 -6.40 -4.43
CA ALA A 514 -14.52 -7.66 -4.53
C ALA A 514 -15.56 -7.93 -3.42
N TRP A 515 -15.82 -6.99 -2.51
CA TRP A 515 -16.92 -7.11 -1.56
C TRP A 515 -18.25 -6.75 -2.22
N THR A 516 -19.14 -7.73 -2.35
CA THR A 516 -20.52 -7.57 -2.77
C THR A 516 -21.41 -7.59 -1.55
N THR A 517 -22.10 -6.49 -1.27
CA THR A 517 -23.12 -6.40 -0.23
C THR A 517 -24.24 -7.39 -0.56
N LEU A 518 -24.53 -8.30 0.36
CA LEU A 518 -25.71 -9.13 0.28
C LEU A 518 -26.86 -8.33 0.87
N SER A 519 -27.81 -7.91 0.03
CA SER A 519 -29.02 -7.24 0.50
C SER A 519 -29.83 -8.22 1.35
N ALA A 520 -29.68 -8.11 2.67
CA ALA A 520 -30.55 -8.80 3.61
C ALA A 520 -31.82 -7.95 3.79
N THR A 521 -32.94 -8.44 3.27
CA THR A 521 -34.27 -7.98 3.69
C THR A 521 -34.41 -8.28 5.19
N GLY A 522 -34.22 -7.29 6.07
CA GLY A 522 -34.65 -7.45 7.46
C GLY A 522 -34.05 -6.60 8.58
N SER A 523 -32.87 -5.97 8.44
CA SER A 523 -32.35 -5.08 9.50
C SER A 523 -31.18 -4.22 9.04
N ASP A 524 -31.27 -2.90 9.16
CA ASP A 524 -30.19 -1.94 8.83
C ASP A 524 -28.94 -2.07 9.72
N ASP A 525 -29.02 -2.84 10.82
CA ASP A 525 -27.98 -2.93 11.86
C ASP A 525 -26.92 -4.02 11.58
N VAL A 526 -27.14 -4.90 10.61
CA VAL A 526 -26.21 -6.00 10.27
C VAL A 526 -25.83 -5.91 8.80
N ARG A 527 -24.55 -5.68 8.54
CA ARG A 527 -23.99 -5.65 7.19
C ARG A 527 -23.38 -7.00 6.85
N VAL A 528 -23.85 -7.62 5.78
CA VAL A 528 -23.29 -8.88 5.25
C VAL A 528 -22.67 -8.62 3.89
N MET A 529 -21.40 -9.00 3.72
CA MET A 529 -20.64 -8.83 2.48
C MET A 529 -19.98 -10.15 2.08
N THR A 530 -19.81 -10.35 0.78
CA THR A 530 -19.09 -11.50 0.21
C THR A 530 -17.92 -11.04 -0.63
N ARG A 531 -16.76 -11.70 -0.53
CA ARG A 531 -15.67 -11.51 -1.49
C ARG A 531 -15.19 -12.84 -2.07
N LYS A 532 -14.83 -12.84 -3.34
CA LYS A 532 -14.14 -13.96 -3.99
C LYS A 532 -12.64 -13.74 -3.86
N SER A 533 -11.95 -14.65 -3.19
CA SER A 533 -10.50 -14.68 -3.04
C SER A 533 -9.98 -15.80 -3.94
N MET A 534 -9.38 -15.49 -5.08
CA MET A 534 -8.81 -16.50 -5.99
C MET A 534 -7.28 -16.45 -6.03
N ASP A 535 -6.69 -15.25 -5.92
CA ASP A 535 -5.25 -15.01 -6.13
C ASP A 535 -4.58 -14.21 -4.98
N ASP A 536 -5.09 -14.29 -3.76
CA ASP A 536 -4.55 -13.55 -2.61
C ASP A 536 -3.46 -14.35 -1.87
N PRO A 537 -2.16 -13.97 -1.94
CA PRO A 537 -1.08 -14.74 -1.35
C PRO A 537 -1.26 -14.96 0.16
N GLY A 538 -1.25 -16.23 0.56
CA GLY A 538 -1.42 -16.61 1.97
C GLY A 538 -2.86 -16.53 2.49
N ARG A 539 -3.86 -16.47 1.60
CA ARG A 539 -5.26 -16.79 1.90
C ARG A 539 -5.71 -18.00 1.06
N PRO A 540 -6.57 -18.89 1.61
CA PRO A 540 -7.12 -19.98 0.84
C PRO A 540 -8.05 -19.44 -0.28
N PRO A 541 -8.03 -20.05 -1.48
CA PRO A 541 -8.96 -19.68 -2.53
C PRO A 541 -10.40 -20.05 -2.11
N GLY A 542 -11.36 -19.16 -2.36
CA GLY A 542 -12.76 -19.37 -2.00
C GLY A 542 -13.57 -18.10 -1.83
N ILE A 543 -14.81 -18.26 -1.36
CA ILE A 543 -15.70 -17.16 -0.99
C ILE A 543 -15.51 -16.86 0.49
N VAL A 544 -15.20 -15.62 0.81
CA VAL A 544 -15.15 -15.13 2.19
C VAL A 544 -16.44 -14.35 2.47
N LEU A 545 -17.15 -14.75 3.53
CA LEU A 545 -18.30 -14.04 4.07
C LEU A 545 -17.83 -13.15 5.24
N SER A 546 -18.28 -11.90 5.26
CA SER A 546 -18.13 -11.00 6.41
C SER A 546 -19.51 -10.55 6.88
N ALA A 547 -19.78 -10.68 8.16
CA ALA A 547 -20.95 -10.12 8.81
C ALA A 547 -20.47 -9.20 9.94
N ALA A 548 -20.89 -7.95 9.90
CA ALA A 548 -20.52 -6.93 10.86
C ALA A 548 -21.77 -6.26 11.43
N THR A 549 -21.76 -6.00 12.74
CA THR A 549 -22.80 -5.24 13.44
C THR A 549 -22.15 -4.32 14.46
N SER A 550 -22.91 -3.39 15.01
CA SER A 550 -22.46 -2.50 16.07
C SER A 550 -23.57 -2.30 17.09
N PHE A 551 -23.19 -2.33 18.37
CA PHE A 551 -24.11 -2.12 19.47
C PHE A 551 -23.42 -1.30 20.56
N TRP A 552 -24.21 -0.66 21.42
CA TRP A 552 -23.72 0.18 22.49
C TRP A 552 -23.70 -0.56 23.83
N ILE A 553 -22.61 -0.44 24.59
CA ILE A 553 -22.48 -1.01 25.93
C ILE A 553 -22.31 0.16 26.92
N GLN A 554 -23.10 0.17 28.00
CA GLN A 554 -23.02 1.18 29.06
C GLN A 554 -21.88 0.90 30.05
N VAL A 555 -20.68 0.67 29.53
CA VAL A 555 -19.48 0.35 30.32
C VAL A 555 -18.30 1.16 29.76
N PRO A 556 -17.40 1.70 30.59
CA PRO A 556 -16.23 2.42 30.11
C PRO A 556 -15.38 1.57 29.14
N PRO A 557 -14.87 2.14 28.02
CA PRO A 557 -14.12 1.39 27.01
C PRO A 557 -12.97 0.56 27.58
N LYS A 558 -12.24 1.11 28.55
CA LYS A 558 -11.12 0.43 29.22
C LYS A 558 -11.54 -0.89 29.88
N ARG A 559 -12.69 -0.90 30.55
CA ARG A 559 -13.20 -2.11 31.23
C ARG A 559 -13.63 -3.17 30.23
N VAL A 560 -14.21 -2.77 29.08
CA VAL A 560 -14.54 -3.69 27.99
C VAL A 560 -13.26 -4.25 27.38
N PHE A 561 -12.24 -3.41 27.15
CA PHE A 561 -10.95 -3.84 26.62
C PHE A 561 -10.24 -4.83 27.55
N ASP A 562 -10.18 -4.54 28.85
CA ASP A 562 -9.59 -5.44 29.83
C ASP A 562 -10.35 -6.77 29.90
N PHE A 563 -11.69 -6.75 29.81
CA PHE A 563 -12.51 -7.97 29.74
C PHE A 563 -12.23 -8.79 28.47
N LEU A 564 -12.06 -8.15 27.31
CA LEU A 564 -11.78 -8.87 26.05
C LEU A 564 -10.35 -9.44 26.00
N ARG A 565 -9.41 -8.86 26.74
CA ARG A 565 -8.02 -9.34 26.78
C ARG A 565 -7.79 -10.45 27.81
N ASP A 566 -8.58 -10.49 28.88
CA ASP A 566 -8.41 -11.46 29.96
C ASP A 566 -8.57 -12.92 29.46
N GLU A 567 -7.60 -13.77 29.79
CA GLU A 567 -7.59 -15.18 29.40
C GLU A 567 -8.75 -15.95 30.04
N ASN A 568 -9.16 -15.55 31.24
CA ASN A 568 -10.19 -16.25 32.01
C ASN A 568 -11.61 -16.00 31.47
N SER A 569 -11.90 -14.77 31.04
CA SER A 569 -13.18 -14.39 30.43
C SER A 569 -13.31 -14.82 28.97
N ARG A 570 -12.20 -15.19 28.31
CA ARG A 570 -12.18 -15.49 26.87
C ARG A 570 -13.14 -16.61 26.47
N SER A 571 -13.30 -17.59 27.35
CA SER A 571 -14.25 -18.69 27.16
C SER A 571 -15.72 -18.26 27.06
N GLU A 572 -16.05 -17.06 27.55
CA GLU A 572 -17.42 -16.52 27.55
C GLU A 572 -17.83 -15.96 26.18
N TRP A 573 -16.88 -15.55 25.34
CA TRP A 573 -17.15 -14.83 24.08
C TRP A 573 -16.41 -15.37 22.85
N ASP A 574 -15.22 -15.97 23.01
CA ASP A 574 -14.45 -16.51 21.88
C ASP A 574 -14.98 -17.88 21.48
N ILE A 575 -15.72 -17.93 20.37
CA ILE A 575 -16.25 -19.18 19.82
C ILE A 575 -15.14 -20.19 19.48
N LEU A 576 -13.91 -19.75 19.21
CA LEU A 576 -12.79 -20.65 18.91
C LEU A 576 -12.30 -21.41 20.15
N SER A 577 -12.59 -20.89 21.35
CA SER A 577 -12.29 -21.55 22.62
C SER A 577 -13.15 -22.79 22.85
N ASN A 578 -14.36 -22.87 22.26
CA ASN A 578 -15.35 -23.93 22.53
C ASN A 578 -15.60 -24.16 24.03
N GLY A 579 -15.51 -23.11 24.87
CA GLY A 579 -15.64 -23.21 26.32
C GLY A 579 -14.43 -23.83 27.04
N GLY A 580 -13.34 -24.11 26.32
CA GLY A 580 -12.07 -24.55 26.88
C GLY A 580 -11.27 -23.41 27.47
N LEU A 581 -10.43 -23.71 28.47
CA LEU A 581 -9.49 -22.74 29.05
C LEU A 581 -8.47 -22.31 28.00
N VAL A 582 -8.27 -21.00 27.85
CA VAL A 582 -7.26 -20.45 26.94
C VAL A 582 -6.00 -20.15 27.74
N GLN A 583 -4.84 -20.46 27.16
CA GLN A 583 -3.54 -20.18 27.72
C GLN A 583 -2.72 -19.33 26.73
N GLU A 584 -2.14 -18.23 27.20
CA GLU A 584 -1.12 -17.50 26.46
C GLU A 584 0.18 -18.31 26.33
N MET A 585 0.62 -18.49 25.09
CA MET A 585 1.81 -19.26 24.71
C MET A 585 3.02 -18.37 24.38
N ALA A 586 2.75 -17.16 23.91
CA ALA A 586 3.77 -16.19 23.58
C ALA A 586 3.16 -14.80 23.63
N HIS A 587 3.93 -13.85 24.14
CA HIS A 587 3.54 -12.46 24.28
C HIS A 587 4.59 -11.57 23.61
N ILE A 588 4.16 -10.71 22.69
CA ILE A 588 5.00 -9.70 22.07
C ILE A 588 4.41 -8.33 22.38
N ALA A 589 5.07 -7.58 23.25
CA ALA A 589 4.73 -6.18 23.48
C ALA A 589 4.85 -5.39 22.16
N ASN A 590 3.85 -4.55 21.91
CA ASN A 590 3.64 -3.82 20.65
C ASN A 590 3.50 -2.30 20.90
N GLY A 591 4.06 -1.83 22.02
CA GLY A 591 4.00 -0.43 22.43
C GLY A 591 4.51 -0.19 23.84
N ARG A 592 4.43 1.07 24.29
CA ARG A 592 4.71 1.47 25.68
C ARG A 592 3.67 0.96 26.66
N ASP A 593 2.41 0.89 26.23
CA ASP A 593 1.33 0.29 27.01
C ASP A 593 1.45 -1.25 26.95
N PRO A 594 1.62 -1.96 28.08
CA PRO A 594 1.68 -3.41 28.11
C PRO A 594 0.39 -4.07 27.58
N GLY A 595 -0.72 -3.34 27.56
CA GLY A 595 -1.98 -3.79 26.98
C GLY A 595 -1.98 -3.87 25.46
N ASN A 596 -1.06 -3.18 24.79
CA ASN A 596 -0.88 -3.23 23.34
C ASN A 596 0.11 -4.35 23.02
N CYS A 597 -0.40 -5.53 22.66
CA CYS A 597 0.41 -6.72 22.45
C CYS A 597 -0.10 -7.61 21.32
N VAL A 598 0.78 -8.48 20.85
CA VAL A 598 0.45 -9.61 19.98
C VAL A 598 0.66 -10.89 20.78
N SER A 599 -0.41 -11.65 20.98
CA SER A 599 -0.46 -12.82 21.85
C SER A 599 -0.77 -14.08 21.04
N LEU A 600 0.04 -15.12 21.17
CA LEU A 600 -0.27 -16.45 20.65
C LEU A 600 -0.99 -17.23 21.74
N LEU A 601 -2.17 -17.74 21.45
CA LEU A 601 -3.07 -18.37 22.42
C LEU A 601 -3.34 -19.82 22.02
N ARG A 602 -3.42 -20.71 23.01
CA ARG A 602 -3.75 -22.13 22.87
C ARG A 602 -4.99 -22.45 23.69
N VAL A 603 -5.88 -23.27 23.11
CA VAL A 603 -7.04 -23.80 23.84
C VAL A 603 -6.66 -25.14 24.48
N ASN A 604 -6.79 -25.24 25.81
CA ASN A 604 -6.51 -26.46 26.56
C ASN A 604 -7.52 -27.56 26.19
N GLY A 605 -7.02 -28.78 25.97
CA GLY A 605 -7.82 -29.93 25.54
C GLY A 605 -7.80 -30.21 24.03
N ASN A 606 -7.17 -29.36 23.20
CA ASN A 606 -7.00 -29.64 21.77
C ASN A 606 -5.68 -29.03 21.24
N GLU A 607 -4.58 -29.77 21.32
CA GLU A 607 -3.21 -29.28 21.01
C GLU A 607 -3.03 -28.70 19.60
N LYS A 608 -3.94 -29.03 18.68
CA LYS A 608 -3.94 -28.56 17.28
C LYS A 608 -4.57 -27.17 17.09
N LYS A 609 -5.29 -26.62 18.07
CA LYS A 609 -5.94 -25.31 17.95
C LYS A 609 -5.10 -24.21 18.59
N ARG A 610 -4.49 -23.37 17.75
CA ARG A 610 -3.79 -22.14 18.14
C ARG A 610 -4.47 -20.95 17.47
N CYS A 611 -4.55 -19.83 18.16
CA CYS A 611 -5.07 -18.58 17.62
C CYS A 611 -4.11 -17.44 17.94
N LEU A 612 -4.10 -16.43 17.08
CA LEU A 612 -3.32 -15.21 17.26
C LEU A 612 -4.28 -14.09 17.66
N SER A 613 -3.90 -13.28 18.63
CA SER A 613 -4.63 -12.09 19.05
C SER A 613 -3.74 -10.86 18.92
N GLU A 614 -4.28 -9.76 18.40
CA GLU A 614 -3.63 -8.45 18.45
C GLU A 614 -4.54 -7.50 19.24
N ASN A 615 -4.05 -7.04 20.39
CA ASN A 615 -4.76 -6.15 21.29
C ASN A 615 -4.28 -4.72 21.08
N LYS A 616 -5.23 -3.79 20.93
CA LYS A 616 -4.97 -2.35 20.76
C LYS A 616 -5.97 -1.53 21.55
N PHE A 617 -5.50 -0.66 22.42
CA PHE A 617 -6.30 0.32 23.13
C PHE A 617 -5.70 1.72 23.00
N ASN A 618 -6.58 2.71 23.03
CA ASN A 618 -6.23 4.12 23.09
C ASN A 618 -7.27 4.84 23.95
N ASP A 619 -6.79 5.70 24.85
CA ASP A 619 -7.60 6.64 25.62
C ASP A 619 -8.10 7.82 24.78
#